data_AF-A0A6G1STD0-F1
#
_entry.id   AF-A0A6G1STD0-F1
#
_cell.length_a   1.000
_cell.length_b   1.000
_cell.length_c   1.000
_cell.angle_alpha   90.00
_cell.angle_beta   90.00
_cell.angle_gamma   90.00
#
_symmetry.space_group_name_H-M   'P 1'
#
loop_
_entity.id
_entity.type
_entity.pdbx_description
1 polymer ?
#
loop_
_entity_poly.entity_id
_entity_poly.type
_entity_poly.pdbx_seq_one_letter_code
_entity_poly.pdbx_strand_id
1 'polypeptide(L)'
;MTNLVEREAQTETARNIDVVRRALSRRLARGVAGERGVLDPEFYAPDFRQYGPARQACGGDTAAPFGEVVFDGFSQPEVDIRHMEAIGGRVVTHVTFRGKHTDRFQGHAATGRQMYADAVLLHCLQDGRISEEWSIVRWR
;
A
#
# COMPACT_ATOMS: atom_id res chain seq x y z
N MET A 1 -21.06 -10.11 -28.73
CA MET A 1 -19.76 -9.80 -29.35
C MET A 1 -19.19 -8.61 -28.60
N THR A 2 -18.25 -8.82 -27.67
CA THR A 2 -17.59 -7.75 -26.89
C THR A 2 -16.80 -6.83 -27.82
N ASN A 3 -16.98 -5.51 -27.69
CA ASN A 3 -16.35 -4.49 -28.54
C ASN A 3 -14.82 -4.46 -28.32
N LEU A 4 -14.02 -4.22 -29.35
CA LEU A 4 -12.54 -4.15 -29.28
C LEU A 4 -12.07 -3.17 -28.19
N VAL A 5 -12.74 -2.03 -28.06
CA VAL A 5 -12.45 -1.00 -27.04
C VAL A 5 -12.63 -1.54 -25.62
N GLU A 6 -13.66 -2.35 -25.37
CA GLU A 6 -13.89 -2.96 -24.06
C GLU A 6 -12.79 -3.98 -23.72
N ARG A 7 -12.32 -4.72 -24.73
CA ARG A 7 -11.22 -5.69 -24.55
C ARG A 7 -9.89 -5.00 -24.25
N GLU A 8 -9.60 -3.89 -24.92
CA GLU A 8 -8.39 -3.10 -24.67
C GLU A 8 -8.41 -2.49 -23.26
N ALA A 9 -9.54 -1.93 -22.83
CA ALA A 9 -9.72 -1.41 -21.47
C ALA A 9 -9.61 -2.52 -20.40
N GLN A 10 -10.16 -3.71 -20.66
CA GLN A 10 -10.00 -4.88 -19.79
C GLN A 10 -8.54 -5.36 -19.73
N THR A 11 -7.81 -5.28 -20.84
CA THR A 11 -6.39 -5.64 -20.89
C THR A 11 -5.54 -4.64 -20.11
N GLU A 12 -5.81 -3.35 -20.25
CA GLU A 12 -5.13 -2.30 -19.51
C GLU A 12 -5.37 -2.42 -18.00
N THR A 13 -6.62 -2.61 -17.58
CA THR A 13 -6.96 -2.77 -16.17
C THR A 13 -6.32 -4.02 -15.56
N ALA A 14 -6.32 -5.16 -16.26
CA ALA A 14 -5.62 -6.36 -15.82
C ALA A 14 -4.11 -6.13 -15.65
N ARG A 15 -3.48 -5.41 -16.59
CA ARG A 15 -2.06 -5.03 -16.50
C ARG A 15 -1.81 -4.11 -15.30
N ASN A 16 -2.65 -3.11 -15.07
CA ASN A 16 -2.51 -2.17 -13.97
C ASN A 16 -2.64 -2.89 -12.61
N ILE A 17 -3.58 -3.83 -12.49
CA ILE A 17 -3.70 -4.69 -11.31
C ILE A 17 -2.43 -5.51 -11.08
N ASP A 18 -1.85 -6.10 -12.13
CA ASP A 18 -0.61 -6.88 -12.01
C ASP A 18 0.56 -6.02 -11.49
N VAL A 19 0.76 -4.83 -12.07
CA VAL A 19 1.80 -3.88 -11.65
C VAL A 19 1.64 -3.55 -10.17
N VAL A 20 0.44 -3.13 -9.75
CA VAL A 20 0.19 -2.74 -8.35
C VAL A 20 0.32 -3.93 -7.41
N ARG A 21 -0.12 -5.12 -7.80
CA ARG A 21 0.03 -6.34 -6.99
C ARG A 21 1.49 -6.66 -6.74
N ARG A 22 2.33 -6.64 -7.78
CA ARG A 22 3.77 -6.92 -7.65
C ARG A 22 4.47 -5.85 -6.83
N ALA A 23 4.16 -4.58 -7.08
CA ALA A 23 4.69 -3.45 -6.32
C ALA A 23 4.37 -3.55 -4.83
N LEU A 24 3.10 -3.75 -4.50
CA LEU A 24 2.64 -3.83 -3.12
C LEU A 24 3.16 -5.09 -2.43
N SER A 25 3.16 -6.25 -3.10
CA SER A 25 3.71 -7.48 -2.51
C SER A 25 5.20 -7.33 -2.17
N ARG A 26 5.98 -6.71 -3.06
CA ARG A 26 7.41 -6.44 -2.83
C ARG A 26 7.61 -5.45 -1.67
N ARG A 27 6.85 -4.35 -1.66
CA ARG A 27 6.90 -3.34 -0.59
C ARG A 27 6.52 -3.93 0.77
N LEU A 28 5.45 -4.73 0.83
CA LEU A 28 5.01 -5.39 2.06
C LEU A 28 6.02 -6.42 2.56
N ALA A 29 6.60 -7.23 1.66
CA ALA A 29 7.62 -8.20 2.04
C ALA A 29 8.88 -7.55 2.64
N ARG A 30 9.37 -6.46 2.02
CA ARG A 30 10.47 -5.64 2.56
C ARG A 30 10.08 -5.04 3.92
N GLY A 31 8.86 -4.53 4.02
CA GLY A 31 8.21 -4.09 5.25
C GLY A 31 8.33 -5.12 6.39
N VAL A 32 7.86 -6.34 6.15
CA VAL A 32 7.94 -7.43 7.13
C VAL A 32 9.40 -7.80 7.46
N ALA A 33 10.30 -7.71 6.49
CA ALA A 33 11.73 -8.01 6.66
C ALA A 33 12.54 -6.89 7.37
N GLY A 34 11.94 -5.76 7.71
CA GLY A 34 12.66 -4.63 8.31
C GLY A 34 13.40 -3.72 7.33
N GLU A 35 13.26 -3.95 6.02
CA GLU A 35 13.81 -3.08 4.97
C GLU A 35 12.89 -1.88 4.73
N ARG A 36 13.45 -0.66 4.76
CA ARG A 36 12.67 0.59 4.76
C ARG A 36 13.19 1.61 3.75
N GLY A 37 12.31 2.52 3.35
CA GLY A 37 12.64 3.80 2.73
C GLY A 37 13.00 3.75 1.25
N VAL A 38 12.88 2.59 0.59
CA VAL A 38 13.22 2.45 -0.83
C VAL A 38 12.03 1.93 -1.61
N LEU A 39 11.42 2.83 -2.39
CA LEU A 39 10.46 2.45 -3.42
C LEU A 39 11.21 1.91 -4.64
N ASP A 40 10.67 0.86 -5.23
CA ASP A 40 11.26 0.24 -6.40
C ASP A 40 10.98 1.07 -7.66
N PRO A 41 12.00 1.64 -8.34
CA PRO A 41 11.79 2.45 -9.53
C PRO A 41 11.22 1.66 -10.72
N GLU A 42 11.20 0.31 -10.64
CA GLU A 42 10.44 -0.53 -11.57
C GLU A 42 8.94 -0.18 -11.53
N PHE A 43 8.40 0.09 -10.33
CA PHE A 43 6.96 0.22 -10.11
C PHE A 43 6.50 1.65 -9.83
N TYR A 44 7.35 2.48 -9.25
CA TYR A 44 6.98 3.82 -8.79
C TYR A 44 7.57 4.90 -9.69
N ALA A 45 6.77 5.93 -9.98
CA ALA A 45 7.21 7.10 -10.73
C ALA A 45 8.23 7.91 -9.89
N PRO A 46 9.20 8.62 -10.51
CA PRO A 46 10.18 9.42 -9.78
C PRO A 46 9.57 10.52 -8.90
N ASP A 47 8.39 11.01 -9.27
CA ASP A 47 7.63 12.05 -8.59
C ASP A 47 6.47 11.50 -7.75
N PHE A 48 6.53 10.21 -7.38
CA PHE A 48 5.49 9.53 -6.61
C PHE A 48 5.05 10.29 -5.36
N ARG A 49 3.74 10.37 -5.14
CA ARG A 49 3.14 11.03 -3.96
C ARG A 49 2.23 10.10 -3.17
N GLN A 50 2.37 10.11 -1.84
CA GLN A 50 1.49 9.37 -0.95
C GLN A 50 0.57 10.32 -0.16
N TYR A 51 -0.67 9.92 0.09
CA TYR A 51 -1.67 10.67 0.85
C TYR A 51 -2.40 9.74 1.84
N GLY A 52 -2.83 10.30 2.97
CA GLY A 52 -3.63 9.60 3.98
C GLY A 52 -3.14 9.79 5.43
N PRO A 53 -3.85 9.20 6.41
CA PRO A 53 -3.54 9.30 7.85
C PRO A 53 -2.09 8.89 8.15
N ALA A 54 -1.67 7.90 7.37
CA ALA A 54 -0.33 7.48 7.12
C ALA A 54 0.74 8.59 7.11
N ARG A 55 0.62 9.49 6.13
CA ARG A 55 1.59 10.58 5.94
C ARG A 55 1.49 11.64 7.04
N GLN A 56 0.29 11.83 7.61
CA GLN A 56 0.05 12.84 8.66
C GLN A 56 0.70 12.47 9.99
N ALA A 57 0.77 11.17 10.31
CA ALA A 57 1.38 10.69 11.56
C ALA A 57 2.93 10.87 11.63
N CYS A 58 3.60 11.10 10.49
CA CYS A 58 5.07 11.23 10.40
C CYS A 58 5.61 12.67 10.40
N GLY A 59 4.76 13.69 10.53
CA GLY A 59 5.20 15.05 10.89
C GLY A 59 6.00 15.85 9.85
N GLY A 60 5.92 15.56 8.55
CA GLY A 60 6.57 16.41 7.52
C GLY A 60 6.63 15.83 6.11
N ASP A 61 7.12 16.64 5.16
CA ASP A 61 7.18 16.37 3.71
C ASP A 61 8.19 15.31 3.26
N THR A 62 8.92 14.68 4.17
CA THR A 62 9.81 13.57 3.82
C THR A 62 9.01 12.28 3.67
N ALA A 63 8.93 11.85 2.41
CA ALA A 63 8.22 10.68 1.92
C ALA A 63 8.80 9.35 2.41
N ALA A 64 8.90 9.13 3.74
CA ALA A 64 8.98 7.76 4.23
C ALA A 64 7.64 7.09 3.90
N PRO A 65 7.61 6.04 3.06
CA PRO A 65 6.35 5.44 2.63
C PRO A 65 5.71 4.72 3.82
N PHE A 66 4.83 5.39 4.58
CA PHE A 66 4.17 4.94 5.83
C PHE A 66 3.78 3.46 5.94
N GLY A 67 3.48 2.78 4.82
CA GLY A 67 3.23 1.34 4.80
C GLY A 67 4.34 0.50 5.44
N GLU A 68 5.50 1.08 5.72
CA GLU A 68 6.65 0.45 6.34
C GLU A 68 6.80 0.75 7.85
N VAL A 69 6.47 1.96 8.31
CA VAL A 69 6.59 2.38 9.73
C VAL A 69 5.61 1.62 10.63
N VAL A 70 4.51 1.14 10.06
CA VAL A 70 3.58 0.25 10.77
C VAL A 70 4.26 -1.02 11.24
N PHE A 71 5.28 -1.53 10.56
CA PHE A 71 5.91 -2.79 10.98
C PHE A 71 6.86 -2.60 12.17
N ASP A 72 7.33 -1.38 12.43
CA ASP A 72 8.29 -1.13 13.51
C ASP A 72 7.60 -1.23 14.89
N GLY A 73 6.30 -0.87 14.95
CA GLY A 73 5.48 -0.99 16.15
C GLY A 73 5.06 -2.43 16.50
N PHE A 74 5.23 -3.39 15.58
CA PHE A 74 4.55 -4.67 15.66
C PHE A 74 5.47 -5.85 15.32
N SER A 75 5.49 -6.84 16.21
CA SER A 75 6.10 -8.14 15.91
C SER A 75 5.10 -9.09 15.26
N GLN A 76 5.64 -10.04 14.49
CA GLN A 76 4.87 -11.02 13.72
C GLN A 76 3.79 -10.37 12.84
N PRO A 77 4.14 -9.34 12.04
CA PRO A 77 3.17 -8.73 11.15
C PRO A 77 2.79 -9.68 10.03
N GLU A 78 1.50 -9.77 9.76
CA GLU A 78 0.95 -10.46 8.60
C GLU A 78 0.05 -9.50 7.84
N VAL A 79 0.20 -9.52 6.51
CA VAL A 79 -0.54 -8.63 5.60
C VAL A 79 -1.10 -9.44 4.44
N ASP A 80 -2.39 -9.30 4.21
CA ASP A 80 -3.09 -9.98 3.13
C ASP A 80 -3.73 -8.96 2.19
N ILE A 81 -3.49 -9.12 0.89
CA ILE A 81 -4.27 -8.43 -0.14
C ILE A 81 -5.58 -9.21 -0.32
N ARG A 82 -6.70 -8.62 0.08
CA ARG A 82 -8.02 -9.26 0.01
C ARG A 82 -8.67 -9.11 -1.35
N HIS A 83 -8.54 -7.93 -1.94
CA HIS A 83 -9.23 -7.59 -3.17
C HIS A 83 -8.51 -6.49 -3.93
N MET A 84 -8.58 -6.53 -5.26
CA MET A 84 -8.05 -5.51 -6.14
C MET A 84 -8.99 -5.28 -7.31
N GLU A 85 -9.31 -4.02 -7.57
CA GLU A 85 -10.15 -3.60 -8.70
C GLU A 85 -9.50 -2.45 -9.43
N ALA A 86 -9.71 -2.38 -10.75
CA ALA A 86 -9.15 -1.30 -11.55
C ALA A 86 -10.19 -0.65 -12.46
N ILE A 87 -10.08 0.67 -12.60
CA ILE A 87 -10.89 1.48 -13.51
C ILE A 87 -9.94 2.44 -14.22
N GLY A 88 -9.66 2.17 -15.50
CA GLY A 88 -8.63 2.87 -16.26
C GLY A 88 -7.26 2.80 -15.57
N GLY A 89 -6.60 3.95 -15.41
CA GLY A 89 -5.30 4.10 -14.75
C GLY A 89 -5.32 4.06 -13.22
N ARG A 90 -6.36 3.53 -12.57
CA ARG A 90 -6.48 3.50 -11.11
C ARG A 90 -6.73 2.09 -10.61
N VAL A 91 -6.11 1.73 -9.49
CA VAL A 91 -6.26 0.43 -8.83
C VAL A 91 -6.61 0.64 -7.36
N VAL A 92 -7.75 0.13 -6.93
CA VAL A 92 -8.16 0.07 -5.53
C VAL A 92 -7.77 -1.29 -4.96
N THR A 93 -7.08 -1.29 -3.83
CA THR A 93 -6.66 -2.48 -3.11
C THR A 93 -7.21 -2.46 -1.69
N HIS A 94 -7.90 -3.53 -1.28
CA HIS A 94 -8.23 -3.78 0.13
C HIS A 94 -7.19 -4.71 0.74
N VAL A 95 -6.59 -4.27 1.83
CA VAL A 95 -5.54 -4.97 2.56
C VAL A 95 -5.98 -5.18 4.01
N THR A 96 -5.68 -6.34 4.58
CA THR A 96 -5.79 -6.57 6.02
C THR A 96 -4.42 -6.74 6.64
N PHE A 97 -4.26 -6.21 7.84
CA PHE A 97 -3.06 -6.33 8.67
C PHE A 97 -3.42 -6.98 10.00
N ARG A 98 -2.51 -7.80 10.53
CA ARG A 98 -2.45 -8.15 11.95
C ARG A 98 -1.01 -8.09 12.44
N GLY A 99 -0.82 -7.67 13.69
CA GLY A 99 0.48 -7.75 14.36
C GLY A 99 0.34 -7.64 15.86
N LYS A 100 1.35 -8.10 16.60
CA LYS A 100 1.42 -7.91 18.05
C LYS A 100 2.12 -6.59 18.37
N HIS A 101 1.42 -5.67 19.03
CA HIS A 101 1.95 -4.34 19.35
C HIS A 101 3.04 -4.44 20.42
N THR A 102 4.30 -4.39 19.98
CA THR A 102 5.48 -4.65 20.81
C THR A 102 6.41 -3.46 20.95
N ASP A 103 6.20 -2.39 20.18
CA ASP A 103 6.93 -1.14 20.33
C ASP A 103 5.98 0.06 20.25
N ARG A 104 6.49 1.27 20.45
CA ARG A 104 5.72 2.52 20.37
C ARG A 104 5.17 2.69 18.95
N PHE A 105 3.86 2.86 18.85
CA PHE A 105 3.18 3.11 17.58
C PHE A 105 2.15 4.23 17.72
N GLN A 106 2.18 5.20 16.80
CA GLN A 106 1.27 6.37 16.78
C GLN A 106 1.14 7.09 18.14
N GLY A 107 2.24 7.27 18.86
CA GLY A 107 2.25 7.95 20.16
C GLY A 107 1.84 7.08 21.36
N HIS A 108 1.39 5.85 21.13
CA HIS A 108 1.03 4.90 22.19
C HIS A 108 2.19 3.96 22.51
N ALA A 109 2.40 3.65 23.79
CA ALA A 109 3.35 2.63 24.21
C ALA A 109 2.85 1.22 23.83
N ALA A 110 3.79 0.28 23.68
CA ALA A 110 3.49 -1.12 23.39
C ALA A 110 2.46 -1.69 24.37
N THR A 111 1.38 -2.27 23.84
CA THR A 111 0.31 -2.86 24.66
C THR A 111 0.47 -4.36 24.85
N GLY A 112 1.34 -5.02 24.08
CA GLY A 112 1.51 -6.47 24.04
C GLY A 112 0.34 -7.23 23.43
N ARG A 113 -0.70 -6.54 22.95
CA ARG A 113 -1.92 -7.13 22.39
C ARG A 113 -1.78 -7.35 20.88
N GLN A 114 -2.51 -8.34 20.39
CA GLN A 114 -2.76 -8.45 18.95
C GLN A 114 -3.67 -7.30 18.50
N MET A 115 -3.28 -6.61 17.43
CA MET A 115 -4.11 -5.59 16.80
C MET A 115 -4.36 -5.95 15.34
N TYR A 116 -5.45 -5.40 14.81
CA TYR A 116 -5.86 -5.64 13.43
C TYR A 116 -6.18 -4.32 12.75
N ALA A 117 -5.94 -4.27 11.45
CA ALA A 117 -6.35 -3.16 10.63
C ALA A 117 -6.87 -3.61 9.26
N ASP A 118 -7.77 -2.81 8.74
CA ASP A 118 -8.24 -2.86 7.35
C ASP A 118 -7.80 -1.56 6.68
N ALA A 119 -7.15 -1.67 5.52
CA ALA A 119 -6.70 -0.52 4.74
C ALA A 119 -7.27 -0.59 3.32
N VAL A 120 -7.69 0.56 2.80
CA VAL A 120 -8.00 0.71 1.38
C VAL A 120 -6.98 1.66 0.77
N LEU A 121 -6.32 1.19 -0.28
CA LEU A 121 -5.29 1.91 -1.01
C LEU A 121 -5.80 2.17 -2.43
N LEU A 122 -5.81 3.42 -2.87
CA LEU A 122 -6.03 3.80 -4.25
C LEU A 122 -4.69 4.19 -4.88
N HIS A 123 -4.24 3.40 -5.84
CA HIS A 123 -3.05 3.66 -6.63
C HIS A 123 -3.44 4.30 -7.96
N CYS A 124 -2.84 5.44 -8.30
CA CYS A 124 -2.95 6.06 -9.61
C CYS A 124 -1.69 5.70 -10.43
N LEU A 125 -1.88 5.29 -11.68
CA LEU A 125 -0.80 4.94 -12.59
C LEU A 125 -0.69 5.95 -13.73
N GLN A 126 0.55 6.26 -14.10
CA GLN A 126 0.94 7.02 -15.30
C GLN A 126 2.10 6.29 -15.97
N ASP A 127 2.03 6.09 -17.28
CA ASP A 127 3.05 5.38 -18.07
C ASP A 127 3.44 4.00 -17.49
N GLY A 128 2.45 3.28 -16.95
CA GLY A 128 2.63 1.96 -16.36
C GLY A 128 3.31 1.94 -14.98
N ARG A 129 3.55 3.10 -14.37
CA ARG A 129 4.12 3.25 -13.02
C ARG A 129 3.15 3.95 -12.09
N ILE A 130 3.25 3.65 -10.79
CA ILE A 130 2.44 4.25 -9.73
C ILE A 130 2.95 5.68 -9.49
N SER A 131 2.11 6.68 -9.77
CA SER A 131 2.39 8.09 -9.55
C SER A 131 1.81 8.60 -8.23
N GLU A 132 0.70 8.03 -7.76
CA GLU A 132 0.10 8.42 -6.49
C GLU A 132 -0.45 7.21 -5.72
N GLU A 133 -0.47 7.32 -4.40
CA GLU A 133 -1.17 6.40 -3.50
C GLU A 133 -1.98 7.19 -2.48
N TRP A 134 -3.28 6.91 -2.39
CA TRP A 134 -4.17 7.44 -1.37
C TRP A 134 -4.59 6.31 -0.45
N SER A 135 -4.56 6.55 0.86
CA SER A 135 -4.85 5.52 1.85
C SER A 135 -5.85 5.97 2.90
N ILE A 136 -6.73 5.06 3.29
CA ILE A 136 -7.49 5.13 4.54
C ILE A 136 -7.28 3.83 5.31
N VAL A 137 -7.22 3.94 6.63
CA VAL A 137 -6.97 2.81 7.53
C VAL A 137 -8.00 2.82 8.64
N ARG A 138 -8.52 1.64 8.96
CA ARG A 138 -9.42 1.38 10.08
C ARG A 138 -8.77 0.37 11.02
N TRP A 139 -8.56 0.76 12.27
CA TRP A 139 -8.08 -0.13 13.34
C TRP A 139 -9.23 -0.83 14.06
N ARG A 140 -9.02 -2.07 14.50
CA ARG A 140 -9.97 -2.85 15.30
C ARG A 140 -9.29 -3.80 16.30
#